data_AF-A0A960HII4-F1
#
_entry.id   AF-A0A960HII4-F1
#
_cell.length_a   1.000
_cell.length_b   1.000
_cell.length_c   1.000
_cell.angle_alpha   90.00
_cell.angle_beta   90.00
_cell.angle_gamma   90.00
#
_symmetry.space_group_name_H-M   'P 1'
#
loop_
_entity.id
_entity.type
_entity.pdbx_description
1 polymer ?
#
loop_
_entity_poly.entity_id
_entity_poly.type
_entity_poly.pdbx_seq_one_letter_code
_entity_poly.pdbx_strand_id
1 'polypeptide(L)'
;MRRALATALAALVLGAVPACTLPGSQVEDGHGLAGTYTLNGTDLDGSEFSGTVVITGTDEPATYEVRWLVTEALLEGTATRSGDEVDVTWHATAGSSSDARGTGRYEIDGDGNLDGSRTVDGLDGTIDETIYQEA
;
A
#
# COMPACT_ATOMS: atom_id res chain seq x y z
N MET A 1 62.77 32.77 -21.04
CA MET A 1 62.51 34.20 -20.78
C MET A 1 61.04 34.51 -21.07
N ARG A 2 60.35 35.18 -20.13
CA ARG A 2 59.17 36.09 -20.27
C ARG A 2 57.84 35.53 -20.87
N ARG A 3 56.79 35.37 -20.04
CA ARG A 3 55.57 36.24 -19.84
C ARG A 3 54.52 36.12 -20.98
N ALA A 4 53.19 36.21 -20.86
CA ALA A 4 52.17 36.17 -19.79
C ALA A 4 50.80 36.53 -20.47
N LEU A 5 49.67 35.94 -20.03
CA LEU A 5 48.22 36.33 -20.19
C LEU A 5 47.63 36.43 -21.62
N ALA A 6 46.32 36.23 -21.93
CA ALA A 6 45.03 36.53 -21.27
C ALA A 6 43.88 35.68 -21.91
N THR A 7 42.90 35.14 -21.16
CA THR A 7 41.48 35.61 -21.04
C THR A 7 40.65 35.44 -22.33
N ALA A 8 39.43 34.90 -22.47
CA ALA A 8 38.35 34.24 -21.71
C ALA A 8 37.46 33.52 -22.78
N LEU A 9 36.43 32.68 -22.55
CA LEU A 9 35.14 32.94 -21.90
C LEU A 9 34.21 31.72 -22.17
N ALA A 10 33.32 31.40 -21.22
CA ALA A 10 32.00 30.74 -21.33
C ALA A 10 31.92 29.29 -21.91
N ALA A 11 31.69 28.25 -21.10
CA ALA A 11 30.43 27.84 -20.45
C ALA A 11 29.47 27.05 -21.37
N LEU A 12 29.37 25.74 -21.12
CA LEU A 12 28.11 25.00 -21.24
C LEU A 12 28.12 23.89 -20.17
N VAL A 13 27.60 24.21 -18.99
CA VAL A 13 27.29 23.20 -17.97
C VAL A 13 26.05 22.48 -18.49
N LEU A 14 26.23 21.27 -19.02
CA LEU A 14 25.12 20.35 -19.22
C LEU A 14 24.57 20.03 -17.82
N GLY A 15 23.44 20.66 -17.49
CA GLY A 15 22.70 20.35 -16.28
C GLY A 15 22.24 18.90 -16.34
N ALA A 16 22.91 18.05 -15.55
CA ALA A 16 22.32 16.80 -15.12
C ALA A 16 21.10 17.18 -14.26
N VAL A 17 19.91 17.02 -14.83
CA VAL A 17 18.69 16.97 -14.04
C VAL A 17 18.88 15.84 -13.03
N PRO A 18 18.80 16.10 -11.70
CA PRO A 18 18.66 15.03 -10.76
C PRO A 18 17.30 14.42 -11.06
N ALA A 19 17.29 13.25 -11.71
CA ALA A 19 16.14 12.37 -11.58
C ALA A 19 15.99 12.15 -10.08
N CYS A 20 14.95 12.71 -9.48
CA CYS A 20 14.47 12.26 -8.19
C CYS A 20 14.02 10.81 -8.42
N THR A 21 14.97 9.87 -8.37
CA THR A 21 14.67 8.49 -8.03
C THR A 21 14.18 8.56 -6.60
N LEU A 22 12.86 8.70 -6.43
CA LEU A 22 12.21 8.37 -5.18
C LEU A 22 12.58 6.91 -4.93
N PRO A 23 13.27 6.57 -3.83
CA PRO A 23 13.34 5.19 -3.42
C PRO A 23 11.94 4.81 -2.96
N GLY A 24 11.11 4.35 -3.90
CA GLY A 24 10.12 3.33 -3.59
C GLY A 24 10.96 2.12 -3.20
N SER A 25 11.25 2.00 -1.90
CA SER A 25 11.92 0.82 -1.36
C SER A 25 10.97 -0.34 -1.58
N GLN A 26 11.07 -0.99 -2.74
CA GLN A 26 10.53 -2.33 -2.91
C GLN A 26 11.28 -3.19 -1.90
N VAL A 27 10.59 -3.51 -0.81
CA VAL A 27 11.03 -4.53 0.14
C VAL A 27 10.94 -5.84 -0.63
N GLU A 28 12.02 -6.20 -1.32
CA GLU A 28 12.22 -7.53 -1.88
C GLU A 28 12.50 -8.51 -0.73
N ASP A 29 11.53 -8.70 0.16
CA ASP A 29 11.50 -9.86 1.05
C ASP A 29 10.75 -10.95 0.31
N GLY A 30 11.53 -11.75 -0.44
CA GLY A 30 11.06 -12.87 -1.24
C GLY A 30 9.96 -13.66 -0.54
N HIS A 31 8.77 -13.65 -1.17
CA HIS A 31 7.59 -14.45 -0.82
C HIS A 31 6.79 -14.00 0.42
N GLY A 32 7.02 -12.78 0.94
CA GLY A 32 6.19 -12.15 1.97
C GLY A 32 4.95 -11.40 1.43
N LEU A 33 3.98 -11.09 2.30
CA LEU A 33 2.83 -10.22 2.02
C LEU A 33 3.10 -8.74 2.36
N ALA A 34 4.28 -8.42 2.90
CA ALA A 34 4.59 -7.07 3.35
C ALA A 34 4.84 -6.15 2.15
N GLY A 35 4.26 -4.95 2.18
CA GLY A 35 4.33 -4.02 1.06
C GLY A 35 3.36 -2.85 1.18
N THR A 36 3.45 -1.95 0.21
CA THR A 36 2.45 -0.89 -0.03
C THR A 36 1.70 -1.23 -1.31
N TYR A 37 0.39 -1.06 -1.26
CA TYR A 37 -0.53 -1.50 -2.29
C TYR A 37 -1.56 -0.41 -2.60
N THR A 38 -2.04 -0.39 -3.84
CA THR A 38 -3.22 0.39 -4.22
C THR A 38 -4.47 -0.44 -4.02
N LEU A 39 -5.53 0.16 -3.49
CA LEU A 39 -6.82 -0.50 -3.26
C LEU A 39 -7.92 0.15 -4.10
N ASN A 40 -8.74 -0.69 -4.73
CA ASN A 40 -10.05 -0.33 -5.25
C ASN A 40 -11.10 -1.21 -4.57
N GLY A 41 -12.22 -0.62 -4.18
CA GLY A 41 -13.31 -1.36 -3.57
C GLY A 41 -14.69 -0.80 -3.85
N THR A 42 -15.69 -1.59 -3.49
CA THR A 42 -17.12 -1.26 -3.57
C THR A 42 -17.74 -1.40 -2.18
N ASP A 43 -18.31 -0.32 -1.65
CA ASP A 43 -18.94 -0.30 -0.32
C ASP A 43 -20.32 -1.00 -0.33
N LEU A 44 -20.91 -1.21 0.84
CA LEU A 44 -22.19 -1.88 1.06
C LEU A 44 -23.36 -1.20 0.31
N ASP A 45 -23.28 0.10 0.05
CA ASP A 45 -24.27 0.84 -0.74
C ASP A 45 -24.03 0.77 -2.26
N GLY A 46 -22.95 0.12 -2.69
CA GLY A 46 -22.55 -0.02 -4.09
C GLY A 46 -21.69 1.12 -4.62
N SER A 47 -21.34 2.12 -3.81
CA SER A 47 -20.39 3.17 -4.19
C SER A 47 -18.95 2.65 -4.28
N GLU A 48 -18.22 3.15 -5.26
CA GLU A 48 -16.80 2.83 -5.46
C GLU A 48 -15.91 3.72 -4.57
N PHE A 49 -14.85 3.13 -4.03
CA PHE A 49 -13.81 3.86 -3.32
C PHE A 49 -12.42 3.35 -3.71
N SER A 50 -11.42 4.19 -3.47
CA SER A 50 -10.01 3.84 -3.62
C SER A 50 -9.22 4.23 -2.38
N GLY A 51 -8.05 3.63 -2.24
CA GLY A 51 -7.15 3.91 -1.14
C GLY A 51 -5.77 3.28 -1.29
N THR A 52 -5.04 3.30 -0.19
CA THR A 52 -3.74 2.65 -0.05
C THR A 52 -3.81 1.64 1.09
N VAL A 53 -3.22 0.47 0.88
CA VAL A 53 -3.05 -0.55 1.92
C VAL A 53 -1.58 -0.72 2.21
N VAL A 54 -1.21 -0.68 3.48
CA VAL A 54 0.14 -0.95 3.94
C VAL A 54 0.11 -2.22 4.79
N ILE A 55 0.88 -3.22 4.37
CA ILE A 55 1.03 -4.49 5.08
C ILE A 55 2.45 -4.56 5.62
N THR A 56 2.58 -4.78 6.93
CA THR A 56 3.89 -4.90 7.61
C THR A 56 3.99 -6.27 8.25
N GLY A 57 5.12 -6.96 8.09
CA GLY A 57 5.35 -8.23 8.78
C GLY A 57 5.54 -8.03 10.29
N THR A 58 5.12 -9.01 11.09
CA THR A 58 5.41 -9.05 12.53
C THR A 58 6.55 -10.03 12.83
N ASP A 59 6.94 -10.15 14.10
CA ASP A 59 7.89 -11.19 14.54
C ASP A 59 7.29 -12.61 14.48
N GLU A 60 5.97 -12.74 14.32
CA GLU A 60 5.26 -14.01 14.22
C GLU A 60 5.14 -14.46 12.75
N PRO A 61 5.46 -15.73 12.43
CA PRO A 61 5.46 -16.20 11.06
C PRO A 61 4.06 -16.15 10.44
N ALA A 62 3.98 -15.62 9.22
CA ALA A 62 2.74 -15.47 8.44
C ALA A 62 1.68 -14.56 9.09
N THR A 63 2.08 -13.77 10.09
CA THR A 63 1.24 -12.73 10.71
C THR A 63 1.70 -11.35 10.24
N TYR A 64 0.74 -10.47 9.99
CA TYR A 64 0.99 -9.13 9.47
C TYR A 64 0.10 -8.10 10.18
N GLU A 65 0.61 -6.88 10.31
CA GLU A 65 -0.19 -5.70 10.60
C GLU A 65 -0.65 -5.08 9.28
N VAL A 66 -1.91 -4.67 9.20
CA VAL A 66 -2.51 -4.09 8.00
C VAL A 66 -3.15 -2.75 8.32
N ARG A 67 -2.90 -1.77 7.45
CA ARG A 67 -3.47 -0.43 7.56
C ARG A 67 -4.09 -0.03 6.25
N TRP A 68 -5.34 0.41 6.30
CA TRP A 68 -6.08 0.93 5.14
C TRP A 68 -6.24 2.43 5.28
N LEU A 69 -5.79 3.16 4.26
CA LEU A 69 -6.02 4.58 4.10
C LEU A 69 -7.00 4.76 2.95
N VAL A 70 -8.28 4.86 3.27
CA VAL A 70 -9.36 5.11 2.29
C VAL A 70 -9.85 6.54 2.44
N THR A 71 -10.50 7.06 1.39
CA THR A 71 -10.82 8.50 1.23
C THR A 71 -11.39 9.19 2.48
N GLU A 72 -12.14 8.49 3.33
CA GLU A 72 -12.77 9.06 4.53
C GLU A 72 -12.50 8.30 5.84
N ALA A 73 -11.61 7.30 5.83
CA ALA A 73 -11.35 6.48 7.02
C ALA A 73 -9.91 5.96 7.08
N LEU A 74 -9.43 5.82 8.32
CA LEU A 74 -8.22 5.08 8.64
C LEU A 74 -8.63 3.81 9.37
N LEU A 75 -8.20 2.65 8.86
CA LEU A 75 -8.50 1.35 9.45
C LEU A 75 -7.19 0.63 9.78
N GLU A 76 -7.21 -0.14 10.86
CA GLU A 76 -6.06 -0.93 11.31
C GLU A 76 -6.51 -2.34 11.67
N GLY A 77 -5.62 -3.31 11.48
CA GLY A 77 -5.95 -4.71 11.65
C GLY A 77 -4.75 -5.64 11.67
N THR A 78 -5.05 -6.92 11.86
CA THR A 78 -4.07 -8.01 11.81
C THR A 78 -4.52 -9.00 10.76
N ALA A 79 -3.56 -9.50 9.98
CA ALA A 79 -3.76 -10.51 8.98
C ALA A 79 -2.96 -11.78 9.27
N THR A 80 -3.53 -12.93 8.91
CA THR A 80 -2.83 -14.22 8.91
C THR A 80 -2.89 -14.80 7.51
N ARG A 81 -1.74 -15.19 6.97
CA ARG A 81 -1.64 -15.84 5.66
C ARG A 81 -1.56 -17.36 5.81
N SER A 82 -2.33 -18.08 5.00
CA SER A 82 -2.26 -19.53 4.86
C SER A 82 -2.30 -19.93 3.38
N GLY A 83 -1.12 -20.18 2.81
CA GLY A 83 -0.99 -20.42 1.36
C GLY A 83 -1.31 -19.15 0.57
N ASP A 84 -2.31 -19.22 -0.29
CA ASP A 84 -2.80 -18.10 -1.10
C ASP A 84 -3.99 -17.39 -0.46
N GLU A 85 -4.37 -17.76 0.78
CA GLU A 85 -5.46 -17.12 1.50
C GLU A 85 -4.94 -16.19 2.60
N VAL A 86 -5.60 -15.05 2.77
CA VAL A 86 -5.33 -14.07 3.82
C VAL A 86 -6.61 -13.76 4.58
N ASP A 87 -6.64 -14.07 5.88
CA ASP A 87 -7.72 -13.70 6.78
C ASP A 87 -7.34 -12.45 7.56
N VAL A 88 -8.26 -11.50 7.69
CA VAL A 88 -8.04 -10.25 8.45
C VAL A 88 -9.09 -10.02 9.52
N THR A 89 -8.66 -9.40 10.62
CA THR A 89 -9.54 -8.70 11.57
C THR A 89 -9.17 -7.22 11.54
N TRP A 90 -10.17 -6.34 11.57
CA TRP A 90 -9.93 -4.90 11.42
C TRP A 90 -10.86 -4.06 12.29
N HIS A 91 -10.44 -2.83 12.56
CA HIS A 91 -11.24 -1.79 13.19
C HIS A 91 -10.89 -0.41 12.63
N ALA A 92 -11.85 0.50 12.65
CA ALA A 92 -11.62 1.90 12.32
C ALA A 92 -10.90 2.60 13.46
N THR A 93 -10.00 3.52 13.12
CA THR A 93 -9.26 4.36 14.08
C THR A 93 -9.49 5.84 13.84
N ALA A 94 -9.98 6.21 12.65
CA ALA A 94 -10.45 7.55 12.33
C ALA A 94 -11.51 7.51 11.21
N GLY A 95 -12.29 8.58 11.11
CA GLY A 95 -13.37 8.73 10.12
C GLY A 95 -14.75 8.78 10.76
N SER A 96 -15.79 8.90 9.93
CA SER A 96 -17.20 9.01 10.36
C SER A 96 -17.73 7.75 11.05
N SER A 97 -17.02 6.63 10.92
CA SER A 97 -17.39 5.31 11.46
C SER A 97 -16.29 4.78 12.40
N SER A 98 -15.75 5.62 13.30
CA SER A 98 -14.59 5.31 14.15
C SER A 98 -14.75 4.10 15.09
N ASP A 99 -15.96 3.59 15.29
CA ASP A 99 -16.24 2.41 16.11
C ASP A 99 -16.51 1.13 15.28
N ALA A 100 -16.45 1.24 13.94
CA ALA A 100 -16.64 0.12 13.04
C ALA A 100 -15.50 -0.89 13.14
N ARG A 101 -15.82 -2.17 12.95
CA ARG A 101 -14.90 -3.30 13.00
C ARG A 101 -15.49 -4.48 12.24
N GLY A 102 -14.67 -5.46 11.93
CA GLY A 102 -15.13 -6.70 11.33
C GLY A 102 -13.99 -7.61 10.91
N THR A 103 -14.29 -8.49 9.96
CA THR A 103 -13.33 -9.44 9.39
C THR A 103 -13.26 -9.31 7.88
N GLY A 104 -12.27 -9.95 7.27
CA GLY A 104 -12.20 -10.08 5.82
C GLY A 104 -11.40 -11.29 5.40
N ARG A 105 -11.52 -11.61 4.12
CA ARG A 105 -10.81 -12.71 3.47
C ARG A 105 -10.42 -12.31 2.07
N TYR A 106 -9.18 -12.63 1.70
CA TYR A 106 -8.64 -12.38 0.39
C TYR A 106 -7.90 -13.61 -0.15
N GLU A 107 -7.93 -13.76 -1.47
CA GLU A 107 -7.12 -14.70 -2.23
C GLU A 107 -5.99 -13.94 -2.93
N ILE A 108 -4.78 -14.48 -2.87
CA ILE A 108 -3.59 -13.95 -3.55
C ILE A 108 -3.54 -14.55 -4.95
N ASP A 109 -3.57 -13.72 -5.97
CA ASP A 109 -3.50 -14.16 -7.36
C ASP A 109 -2.05 -14.48 -7.80
N GLY A 110 -1.90 -14.94 -9.05
CA GLY A 110 -0.60 -15.31 -9.61
C GLY A 110 0.36 -14.13 -9.82
N ASP A 111 -0.15 -12.90 -9.81
CA ASP A 111 0.59 -11.64 -9.90
C ASP A 111 0.86 -11.03 -8.51
N GLY A 112 0.33 -11.66 -7.45
CA GLY A 112 0.47 -11.25 -6.06
C GLY A 112 -0.48 -10.12 -5.64
N ASN A 113 -1.53 -9.85 -6.41
CA ASN A 113 -2.65 -9.00 -5.98
C ASN A 113 -3.55 -9.77 -5.03
N LEU A 114 -4.34 -9.06 -4.23
CA LEU A 114 -5.31 -9.67 -3.33
C LEU A 114 -6.73 -9.31 -3.79
N ASP A 115 -7.54 -10.32 -4.06
CA ASP A 115 -8.97 -10.17 -4.36
C ASP A 115 -9.79 -10.73 -3.19
N GLY A 116 -10.73 -9.96 -2.68
CA GLY A 116 -11.46 -10.38 -1.49
C GLY A 116 -12.57 -9.45 -1.06
N SER A 117 -12.97 -9.63 0.19
CA SER A 117 -13.99 -8.79 0.78
C SER A 117 -13.84 -8.66 2.30
N ARG A 118 -14.45 -7.61 2.84
CA ARG A 118 -14.58 -7.35 4.27
C ARG A 118 -16.04 -7.25 4.69
N THR A 119 -16.31 -7.63 5.92
CA THR A 119 -17.58 -7.44 6.61
C THR A 119 -17.46 -6.33 7.64
N VAL A 120 -18.60 -5.75 8.02
CA VAL A 120 -18.73 -4.83 9.15
C VAL A 120 -19.65 -5.48 10.17
N ASP A 121 -19.20 -5.61 11.43
CA ASP A 121 -19.97 -6.19 12.51
C ASP A 121 -21.33 -5.48 12.66
N GLY A 122 -22.41 -6.26 12.59
CA GLY A 122 -23.78 -5.76 12.75
C GLY A 122 -24.41 -5.19 11.49
N LEU A 123 -23.73 -5.24 10.34
CA LEU A 123 -24.29 -4.93 9.03
C LEU A 123 -24.34 -6.18 8.15
N ASP A 124 -25.34 -6.27 7.27
CA ASP A 124 -25.46 -7.32 6.27
C ASP A 124 -24.71 -6.92 4.99
N GLY A 125 -24.04 -7.90 4.35
CA GLY A 125 -23.33 -7.71 3.09
C GLY A 125 -21.80 -7.68 3.24
N THR A 126 -21.13 -7.40 2.14
CA THR A 126 -19.67 -7.34 2.03
C THR A 126 -19.23 -6.09 1.30
N ILE A 127 -18.07 -5.58 1.71
CA ILE A 127 -17.29 -4.59 0.98
C ILE A 127 -16.33 -5.38 0.10
N ASP A 128 -16.47 -5.29 -1.22
CA ASP A 128 -15.62 -6.03 -2.16
C ASP A 128 -14.37 -5.20 -2.50
N GLU A 129 -13.20 -5.85 -2.57
CA GLU A 129 -11.91 -5.17 -2.66
C GLU A 129 -10.92 -5.93 -3.56
N THR A 130 -10.19 -5.18 -4.39
CA THR A 130 -8.98 -5.64 -5.07
C THR A 130 -7.81 -4.75 -4.69
N ILE A 131 -6.73 -5.38 -4.22
CA ILE A 131 -5.51 -4.73 -3.71
C ILE A 131 -4.34 -5.09 -4.64
N TYR A 132 -3.82 -4.09 -5.33
CA TYR A 132 -2.80 -4.21 -6.35
C TYR A 132 -1.41 -3.87 -5.80
N GLN A 133 -0.40 -4.66 -6.17
CA GLN A 133 0.98 -4.29 -5.88
C GLN A 133 1.37 -2.98 -6.59
N GLU A 134 2.12 -2.13 -5.91
CA GLU A 134 2.77 -1.00 -6.58
C GLU A 134 3.93 -1.52 -7.44
N ALA A 135 3.92 -1.15 -8.72
CA ALA A 135 4.91 -1.57 -9.72
C ALA A 135 6.27 -0.88 -9.56
#